data_AF-A0A7X3LC13-F1
#
_entry.id   AF-A0A7X3LC13-F1
#
_cell.length_a   1.000
_cell.length_b   1.000
_cell.length_c   1.000
_cell.angle_alpha   90.00
_cell.angle_beta   90.00
_cell.angle_gamma   90.00
#
_symmetry.space_group_name_H-M   'P 1'
#
loop_
_entity.id
_entity.type
_entity.pdbx_description
1 polymer ?
#
loop_
_entity_poly.entity_id
_entity_poly.type
_entity_poly.pdbx_seq_one_letter_code
_entity_poly.pdbx_strand_id
1 'polypeptide(L)' 'MDDNDPRRYDDPLWYDRAEADEPPGLMLNAVAYLFLLLLAACAMVVKLYWLPNRLWCRIAGWIQRRRVASAKRL' A
#
# COMPACT_ATOMS: atom_id res chain seq x y z
N MET A 1 -23.84 -0.94 -13.88
CA MET A 1 -24.53 0.25 -13.38
C MET A 1 -25.99 0.08 -13.74
N ASP A 2 -26.89 0.34 -12.81
CA ASP A 2 -28.33 0.15 -13.00
C ASP A 2 -28.89 1.41 -13.67
N ASP A 3 -29.34 1.28 -14.93
CA ASP A 3 -29.79 2.41 -15.77
C ASP A 3 -31.14 2.99 -15.34
N ASN A 4 -31.71 2.51 -14.22
CA ASN A 4 -33.08 2.79 -13.82
C ASN A 4 -33.21 3.49 -12.46
N ASP A 5 -32.17 4.21 -12.01
CA ASP A 5 -32.29 5.08 -10.81
C ASP A 5 -32.92 6.44 -11.19
N PRO A 6 -34.18 6.71 -10.80
CA PRO A 6 -34.87 7.96 -11.13
C PRO A 6 -34.22 9.20 -10.50
N ARG A 7 -33.33 9.04 -9.51
CA ARG A 7 -32.65 10.16 -8.83
C ARG A 7 -31.47 10.73 -9.61
N ARG A 8 -31.08 10.12 -10.74
CA ARG A 8 -30.00 10.63 -11.60
C ARG A 8 -30.31 12.01 -12.19
N TYR A 9 -31.59 12.34 -12.36
CA TYR A 9 -32.02 13.63 -12.91
C TYR A 9 -32.07 14.77 -11.88
N ASP A 10 -32.06 14.46 -10.58
CA ASP A 10 -32.17 15.44 -9.49
C ASP A 10 -30.83 15.76 -8.80
N ASP A 11 -29.71 15.22 -9.30
CA ASP A 11 -28.38 15.57 -8.76
C ASP A 11 -27.90 16.90 -9.37
N PRO A 12 -27.94 18.04 -8.67
CA PRO A 12 -27.55 19.34 -9.23
C PRO A 12 -26.05 19.43 -9.56
N LEU A 13 -25.27 18.40 -9.28
CA LEU A 13 -23.85 18.29 -9.64
C LEU A 13 -23.62 17.30 -10.78
N TRP A 14 -24.67 16.85 -11.48
CA TRP A 14 -24.54 15.88 -12.57
C TRP A 14 -23.62 16.38 -13.70
N TYR A 15 -23.58 17.70 -13.94
CA TYR A 15 -22.69 18.35 -14.92
C TYR A 15 -21.22 18.43 -14.47
N ASP A 16 -20.98 18.36 -13.16
CA ASP A 16 -19.65 18.48 -12.54
C ASP A 16 -18.97 17.11 -12.40
N ARG A 17 -19.74 16.02 -12.62
CA ARG A 17 -19.17 14.72 -12.91
C ARG A 17 -18.51 14.81 -14.29
N ALA A 18 -17.19 14.97 -14.29
CA ALA A 18 -16.37 14.52 -15.38
C ALA A 18 -16.46 12.99 -15.45
N GLU A 19 -17.57 12.46 -15.99
CA GLU A 19 -17.54 11.14 -16.62
C GLU A 19 -16.42 11.25 -17.67
N ALA A 20 -15.34 10.50 -17.49
CA ALA A 20 -14.22 10.52 -18.41
C ALA A 20 -14.69 9.84 -19.70
N ASP A 21 -15.29 10.62 -20.60
CA ASP A 21 -15.79 10.17 -21.89
C ASP A 21 -14.67 9.54 -22.74
N GLU A 22 -13.43 9.93 -22.47
CA GLU A 22 -12.22 9.44 -23.13
C GLU A 22 -11.25 8.79 -22.13
N PRO A 23 -10.56 7.71 -22.54
CA PRO A 23 -9.55 7.09 -21.69
C PRO A 23 -8.44 8.10 -21.36
N PRO A 24 -7.84 8.01 -20.15
CA PRO A 24 -6.79 8.93 -19.74
C PRO A 24 -5.64 8.93 -20.76
N GLY A 25 -5.20 10.13 -21.14
CA GLY A 25 -4.13 10.31 -22.10
C GLY A 25 -2.84 9.59 -21.67
N LEU A 26 -2.04 9.15 -22.64
CA LEU A 26 -0.80 8.39 -22.42
C LEU A 26 0.16 9.07 -21.43
N MET A 27 0.30 10.39 -21.50
CA MET A 27 1.16 11.16 -20.58
C MET A 27 0.64 11.12 -19.14
N LEU A 28 -0.68 11.23 -18.94
CA LEU A 28 -1.28 11.16 -17.61
C LEU A 28 -1.07 9.78 -16.98
N ASN A 29 -1.27 8.72 -17.78
CA ASN A 29 -0.99 7.35 -17.34
C ASN A 29 0.49 7.15 -16.99
N ALA A 30 1.41 7.66 -17.82
CA ALA A 30 2.84 7.56 -17.55
C ALA A 30 3.23 8.25 -16.23
N VAL A 31 2.69 9.44 -15.96
CA VAL A 31 2.91 10.17 -14.71
C VAL A 31 2.32 9.41 -13.52
N ALA A 32 1.12 8.85 -13.66
CA ALA A 32 0.50 8.03 -12.62
C ALA A 32 1.36 6.80 -12.28
N TYR A 33 1.87 6.09 -13.29
CA TYR A 33 2.76 4.95 -13.06
C TYR A 33 4.09 5.35 -12.43
N LEU A 34 4.70 6.47 -12.85
CA LEU A 34 5.91 6.99 -12.22
C LEU A 34 5.69 7.30 -10.74
N PHE A 35 4.55 7.91 -10.40
CA PHE A 35 4.21 8.19 -9.01
C PHE A 35 4.05 6.91 -8.18
N LEU A 36 3.37 5.89 -8.72
CA LEU A 36 3.24 4.59 -8.06
C LEU A 36 4.59 3.89 -7.87
N LEU A 37 5.48 3.97 -8.87
CA LEU A 37 6.83 3.42 -8.76
C LEU A 37 7.65 4.12 -7.68
N LEU A 38 7.55 5.45 -7.58
CA LEU A 38 8.21 6.22 -6.52
C LEU A 38 7.70 5.82 -5.14
N LEU A 39 6.39 5.68 -4.96
CA LEU A 39 5.80 5.21 -3.69
C LEU A 39 6.27 3.79 -3.34
N ALA A 40 6.29 2.89 -4.32
CA ALA A 40 6.76 1.52 -4.13
C ALA A 40 8.25 1.49 -3.73
N ALA A 41 9.07 2.32 -4.37
CA ALA A 41 10.49 2.47 -4.05
C ALA A 41 10.68 2.99 -2.61
N CYS A 42 9.96 4.03 -2.21
CA CYS A 42 10.01 4.54 -0.83
C CYS A 42 9.61 3.47 0.19
N ALA A 43 8.51 2.74 -0.05
CA ALA A 43 8.07 1.67 0.82
C ALA A 43 9.10 0.54 0.91
N MET A 44 9.77 0.21 -0.20
CA MET A 44 10.84 -0.78 -0.23
C MET A 44 12.06 -0.32 0.58
N VAL A 45 12.49 0.93 0.42
CA VAL A 45 13.61 1.51 1.18
C VAL A 45 13.32 1.49 2.68
N VAL A 46 12.12 1.89 3.10
CA VAL A 46 11.72 1.81 4.50
C VAL A 46 11.77 0.37 5.00
N LYS A 47 11.18 -0.59 4.28
CA LYS A 47 11.24 -2.00 4.66
C LYS A 47 12.68 -2.52 4.77
N LEU A 48 13.55 -2.12 3.84
CA LEU A 48 14.95 -2.51 3.83
C LEU A 48 15.71 -1.90 5.02
N TYR A 49 15.44 -0.65 5.36
CA TYR A 49 16.04 0.02 6.52
C TYR A 49 15.65 -0.65 7.84
N TRP A 50 14.40 -1.11 7.96
CA TRP A 50 13.92 -1.81 9.15
C TRP A 50 14.30 -3.30 9.21
N LEU A 51 14.79 -3.86 8.10
CA LEU A 51 15.10 -5.29 7.98
C LEU A 51 16.21 -5.75 8.95
N PRO A 52 17.37 -5.07 9.07
CA PRO A 52 18.44 -5.47 9.97
C PRO A 52 17.98 -5.47 11.43
N ASN A 53 17.22 -4.46 11.83
CA ASN A 53 16.70 -4.36 13.19
C ASN A 53 15.73 -5.51 13.52
N ARG A 54 14.82 -5.83 12.59
CA ARG A 54 13.90 -6.98 12.75
C ARG A 54 14.64 -8.31 12.80
N LEU A 55 15.67 -8.49 11.97
CA LEU A 55 16.53 -9.68 11.97
C LEU A 55 17.25 -9.82 13.31
N TRP A 56 17.84 -8.74 13.80
CA TRP A 56 18.54 -8.72 15.08
C TRP A 56 17.61 -9.06 16.25
N CYS A 57 16.43 -8.43 16.34
CA CYS A 57 15.45 -8.74 17.37
C CYS A 57 15.01 -10.21 17.34
N ARG A 58 14.83 -10.79 16.15
CA ARG A 58 14.43 -12.19 15.99
C ARG A 58 15.53 -13.16 16.45
N ILE A 59 16.79 -12.88 16.11
CA ILE A 59 17.95 -13.66 16.54
C ILE A 59 18.13 -13.54 18.05
N ALA A 60 18.12 -12.32 18.59
CA ALA A 60 18.24 -12.08 20.03
C ALA A 60 17.14 -12.80 20.82
N GLY A 61 15.88 -12.71 20.37
CA GLY A 61 14.77 -13.42 21.00
C GLY A 61 14.92 -14.95 20.95
N TRP A 62 15.49 -15.50 19.87
CA TRP A 62 15.77 -16.93 19.78
C TRP A 62 16.91 -17.36 20.72
N ILE A 63 17.98 -16.59 20.83
CA ILE A 63 19.07 -16.82 21.79
C ILE A 63 18.53 -16.78 23.22
N GLN A 64 17.72 -15.77 23.55
CA GLN A 64 17.10 -15.64 24.87
C GLN A 64 16.24 -16.86 25.21
N ARG A 65 15.38 -17.31 24.27
CA ARG A 65 14.56 -18.51 24.45
C ARG A 65 15.40 -19.77 24.66
N ARG A 66 16.50 -19.92 23.92
CA ARG A 66 17.43 -21.05 24.09
C ARG A 66 18.09 -21.02 25.46
N ARG A 67 18.56 -19.86 25.94
CA ARG A 67 19.15 -19.71 27.27
C ARG A 67 18.17 -20.07 28.38
N VAL A 68 16.93 -19.61 28.29
CA VAL A 68 15.87 -19.96 29.26
C VAL A 68 15.56 -21.46 29.23
N ALA A 69 15.49 -22.07 28.04
CA ALA A 69 15.26 -23.51 27.90
C ALA A 69 16.41 -24.36 28.49
N SER A 70 17.66 -23.92 28.32
CA SER A 70 18.82 -24.56 28.94
C SER A 70 18.84 -24.37 30.45
N ALA A 71 18.46 -23.20 30.97
CA ALA A 71 18.39 -22.95 32.41
C ALA A 71 17.28 -23.75 33.11
N LYS A 72 16.19 -24.09 32.42
CA LYS A 72 15.13 -24.97 32.95
C LYS A 72 15.49 -26.47 32.95
N ARG A 73 16.61 -26.85 32.32
CA ARG A 73 17.08 -28.25 32.26
C ARG A 73 18.17 -28.56 33.30
N LEU A 74 18.67 -27.54 34.00
CA LEU A 74 19.54 -27.65 35.18
C LEU A 74 18.68 -27.57 36.44
#